data_AF-A0A3S3RFU8-F1
#
_entry.id   AF-A0A3S3RFU8-F1
#
_cell.length_a   1.000
_cell.length_b   1.000
_cell.length_c   1.000
_cell.angle_alpha   90.00
_cell.angle_beta   90.00
_cell.angle_gamma   90.00
#
_symmetry.space_group_name_H-M   'P 1'
#
loop_
_entity.id
_entity.type
_entity.pdbx_description
1 polymer ?
#
loop_
_entity_poly.entity_id
_entity_poly.type
_entity_poly.pdbx_seq_one_letter_code
_entity_poly.pdbx_strand_id
1 'polypeptide(L)' 'MPTQMVRHPVNPDQLNILQKVFDETCAEHQIEKDSPDAEALALILVNSLQKGSSEIEQLSAIAEALAKNR' A
#
# COMPACT_ATOMS: atom_id res chain seq x y z
N MET A 1 -6.50 -7.99 -29.11
CA MET A 1 -5.27 -7.68 -28.38
C MET A 1 -5.66 -7.17 -27.00
N PRO A 2 -5.37 -7.87 -25.89
CA PRO A 2 -5.69 -7.34 -24.57
C PRO A 2 -4.80 -6.12 -24.31
N THR A 3 -5.43 -5.01 -23.95
CA THR A 3 -4.79 -3.77 -23.54
C THR A 3 -3.79 -4.06 -22.44
N GLN A 4 -2.51 -3.87 -22.74
CA GLN A 4 -1.41 -3.91 -21.78
C GLN A 4 -1.79 -2.93 -20.65
N MET A 5 -2.16 -3.45 -19.48
CA MET A 5 -2.33 -2.63 -18.28
C MET A 5 -0.96 -2.03 -17.99
N VAL A 6 -0.70 -0.83 -18.50
CA VAL A 6 0.51 -0.08 -18.21
C VAL A 6 0.45 0.23 -16.73
N ARG A 7 1.04 -0.65 -15.91
CA ARG A 7 1.26 -0.36 -14.50
C ARG A 7 2.13 0.88 -14.47
N HIS A 8 1.61 1.97 -13.90
CA HIS A 8 2.42 3.17 -13.78
C HIS A 8 3.70 2.82 -12.99
N PRO A 9 4.88 3.20 -13.50
CA PRO A 9 6.11 2.96 -12.79
C PRO A 9 6.03 3.64 -11.44
N VAL A 10 6.27 2.88 -10.37
CA VAL A 10 6.34 3.43 -9.02
C VAL A 10 7.64 4.20 -8.91
N ASN A 11 7.53 5.51 -8.67
CA ASN A 11 8.71 6.35 -8.47
C ASN A 11 9.33 6.07 -7.10
N PRO A 12 10.65 6.29 -6.92
CA PRO A 12 11.31 6.08 -5.64
C PRO A 12 10.68 6.89 -4.50
N ASP A 13 10.19 8.10 -4.79
CA ASP A 13 9.46 8.95 -3.83
C ASP A 13 8.15 8.29 -3.35
N GLN A 14 7.38 7.75 -4.30
CA GLN A 14 6.16 7.00 -4.04
C GLN A 14 6.41 5.71 -3.27
N LEU A 15 7.53 5.03 -3.55
CA LEU A 15 7.92 3.82 -2.82
C LEU A 15 8.28 4.15 -1.36
N ASN A 16 8.92 5.30 -1.13
CA ASN A 16 9.26 5.78 0.20
C ASN A 16 8.00 6.13 1.01
N ILE A 17 7.03 6.80 0.37
CA ILE A 17 5.70 7.05 0.93
C ILE A 17 5.00 5.74 1.30
N LEU A 18 4.97 4.80 0.36
CA LEU A 18 4.31 3.51 0.55
C LEU A 18 4.94 2.72 1.70
N GLN A 19 6.27 2.71 1.77
CA GLN A 19 7.00 2.07 2.87
C GLN A 19 6.70 2.74 4.21
N LYS A 20 6.63 4.07 4.26
CA LYS A 20 6.32 4.80 5.49
C LYS A 20 4.91 4.48 6.00
N VAL A 21 3.90 4.59 5.13
CA VAL A 21 2.50 4.26 5.47
C VAL A 21 2.37 2.80 5.92
N PHE A 22 3.06 1.89 5.23
CA PHE A 22 3.09 0.47 5.59
C PHE A 22 3.69 0.25 6.98
N ASP A 23 4.85 0.85 7.27
CA ASP A 23 5.54 0.72 8.55
C ASP A 23 4.70 1.29 9.70
N GLU A 24 4.12 2.49 9.50
CA GLU A 24 3.25 3.16 10.47
C GLU A 24 2.02 2.29 10.76
N THR A 25 1.33 1.80 9.73
CA THR A 25 0.15 0.94 9.90
C THR A 25 0.49 -0.37 10.60
N CYS A 26 1.62 -0.99 10.24
CA CYS A 26 2.06 -2.23 10.88
C CYS A 26 2.39 -2.00 12.36
N ALA A 27 3.04 -0.88 12.69
CA ALA A 27 3.36 -0.51 14.07
C ALA A 27 2.09 -0.20 14.88
N GLU A 28 1.15 0.56 14.33
CA GLU A 28 -0.10 0.95 15.00
C GLU A 28 -1.03 -0.24 15.25
N HIS A 29 -1.14 -1.16 14.29
CA HIS A 29 -2.00 -2.33 14.38
C HIS A 29 -1.29 -3.58 14.92
N GLN A 30 -0.02 -3.45 15.34
CA GLN A 30 0.83 -4.56 15.79
C GLN A 30 0.87 -5.73 14.79
N ILE A 31 0.83 -5.40 13.49
CA ILE A 31 0.92 -6.38 12.41
C ILE A 31 2.39 -6.77 12.26
N GLU A 32 2.66 -8.07 12.37
CA GLU A 32 3.99 -8.59 12.05
C GLU A 32 4.25 -8.43 10.54
N LYS A 33 5.39 -7.83 10.18
CA LYS A 33 5.76 -7.60 8.77
C LYS A 33 5.93 -8.89 7.96
N ASP A 34 6.15 -10.01 8.64
CA ASP A 34 6.26 -11.36 8.06
C ASP A 34 4.90 -12.09 7.99
N SER A 35 3.83 -11.46 8.49
CA SER A 35 2.50 -12.06 8.47
C SER A 35 1.85 -11.97 7.09
N PRO A 36 0.93 -12.89 6.77
CA PRO A 36 0.12 -12.80 5.55
C PRO A 36 -0.74 -11.53 5.49
N ASP A 37 -0.95 -10.81 6.61
CA ASP A 37 -1.61 -9.49 6.53
C ASP A 37 -0.74 -8.45 5.86
N ALA A 38 0.50 -8.42 6.29
CA ALA A 38 1.44 -7.41 5.89
C ALA A 38 1.68 -7.56 4.38
N GLU A 39 1.77 -8.80 3.91
CA GLU A 39 1.82 -9.08 2.47
C GLU A 39 0.56 -8.60 1.73
N ALA A 40 -0.64 -8.89 2.25
CA ALA A 40 -1.89 -8.45 1.62
C ALA A 40 -2.01 -6.91 1.59
N LEU A 41 -1.67 -6.24 2.69
CA LEU A 41 -1.71 -4.79 2.83
C LEU A 41 -0.70 -4.13 1.88
N ALA A 42 0.52 -4.66 1.78
CA ALA A 42 1.53 -4.18 0.84
C ALA A 42 1.06 -4.32 -0.62
N LEU A 43 0.47 -5.47 -1.00
CA LEU A 43 -0.05 -5.69 -2.34
C LEU A 43 -1.17 -4.69 -2.70
N ILE A 44 -2.08 -4.42 -1.77
CA ILE A 44 -3.19 -3.48 -1.99
C ILE A 44 -2.67 -2.05 -2.12
N LEU A 45 -1.74 -1.64 -1.26
CA LEU A 45 -1.10 -0.33 -1.33
C LEU A 45 -0.39 -0.12 -2.68
N VAL A 46 0.42 -1.09 -3.12
CA VAL A 46 1.13 -1.03 -4.40
C VAL A 46 0.15 -0.96 -5.56
N ASN A 47 -0.94 -1.75 -5.50
CA ASN A 47 -1.96 -1.74 -6.54
C ASN A 47 -2.70 -0.40 -6.61
N SER A 48 -3.02 0.20 -5.47
CA SER A 48 -3.63 1.53 -5.39
C SER A 48 -2.70 2.60 -5.98
N LEU A 49 -1.42 2.52 -5.65
CA LEU A 49 -0.41 3.45 -6.13
C LEU A 49 -0.22 3.35 -7.65
N GLN A 50 -0.16 2.13 -8.19
CA GLN A 50 -0.10 1.90 -9.64
C GLN A 50 -1.36 2.38 -10.39
N LYS A 51 -2.51 2.44 -9.71
CA LYS A 51 -3.77 2.96 -10.26
C LYS A 51 -3.83 4.50 -10.28
N GLY A 52 -2.86 5.19 -9.68
CA GLY A 52 -2.75 6.65 -9.68
C GLY A 52 -2.91 7.29 -8.30
N SER A 53 -3.19 6.51 -7.25
CA SER A 53 -3.29 7.01 -5.88
C SER A 53 -1.90 7.29 -5.31
N SER A 54 -1.42 8.52 -5.49
CA SER A 54 -0.06 8.92 -5.09
C SER A 54 -0.03 9.67 -3.76
N GLU A 55 -1.19 9.98 -3.20
CA GLU A 55 -1.32 10.79 -1.99
C GLU A 55 -1.16 9.92 -0.75
N ILE A 56 -0.26 10.35 0.15
CA ILE A 56 0.02 9.71 1.44
C ILE A 56 -1.28 9.51 2.22
N GLU A 57 -2.16 10.51 2.23
CA GLU A 57 -3.43 10.46 2.97
C GLU A 57 -4.37 9.37 2.44
N GLN A 58 -4.45 9.19 1.13
CA GLN A 58 -5.28 8.12 0.53
C GLN A 58 -4.71 6.74 0.86
N LEU A 59 -3.38 6.58 0.75
CA LEU A 59 -2.72 5.31 1.08
C LEU A 59 -2.88 4.97 2.57
N SER A 60 -2.76 5.96 3.44
CA SER A 60 -2.94 5.81 4.89
C SER A 60 -4.38 5.42 5.22
N ALA A 61 -5.37 6.09 4.63
CA ALA A 61 -6.77 5.74 4.82
C ALA A 61 -7.10 4.31 4.36
N ILE A 62 -6.50 3.86 3.25
CA ILE A 62 -6.65 2.48 2.77
C ILE A 62 -6.00 1.51 3.75
N ALA A 63 -4.77 1.79 4.19
CA ALA A 63 -4.05 0.92 5.12
C ALA A 63 -4.78 0.80 6.46
N GLU A 64 -5.24 1.91 7.04
CA GLU A 64 -6.06 1.92 8.26
C GLU A 64 -7.38 1.17 8.08
N ALA A 65 -8.08 1.35 6.95
CA ALA A 65 -9.34 0.67 6.69
C ALA A 65 -9.14 -0.86 6.62
N LEU A 66 -8.05 -1.31 5.99
CA LEU A 66 -7.69 -2.72 5.90
C LEU A 66 -7.30 -3.28 7.27
N ALA A 67 -6.50 -2.54 8.02
CA ALA A 67 -6.00 -2.97 9.32
C ALA A 67 -7.06 -2.90 10.44
N LYS A 68 -8.14 -2.12 10.27
CA LYS A 68 -9.34 -2.12 11.14
C LYS A 68 -10.33 -3.23 10.81
N ASN A 69 -10.38 -3.68 9.56
CA ASN A 69 -11.30 -4.72 9.09
C ASN A 69 -10.72 -6.15 9.29
N ARG A 70 -9.88 -6.29 10.32
CA ARG A 70 -9.04 -7.44 10.64
C ARG A 70 -9.62 -8.21 11.83
#